data_AF-A0A0B8T1A7-F1
#
_entry.id   AF-A0A0B8T1A7-F1
#
_cell.length_a   1.000
_cell.length_b   1.000
_cell.length_c   1.000
_cell.angle_alpha   90.00
_cell.angle_beta   90.00
_cell.angle_gamma   90.00
#
_symmetry.space_group_name_H-M   'P 1'
#
loop_
_entity.id
_entity.type
_entity.pdbx_description
1 polymer ?
#
loop_
_entity_poly.entity_id
_entity_poly.type
_entity_poly.pdbx_seq_one_letter_code
_entity_poly.pdbx_strand_id
1 'polypeptide(L)'
;MEKIDRLSLFILNKVRLIRLINGKSAYQISLELGRSSNYVNNIESSSQSNKYNSADYPLLAEIFNCSISDILPPNDWPKSSSHEKVEKYVKSMVDENFVEQILMGIKESAHSNILLDEKALLKHLNVVNDEEKKVVRLVLNRIEK
;
A
#
# COMPACT_ATOMS: atom_id res chain seq x y z
N MET A 1 -15.66 11.03 4.01
CA MET A 1 -14.29 10.53 4.31
C MET A 1 -13.94 11.04 5.70
N GLU A 2 -13.16 10.27 6.44
CA GLU A 2 -12.68 10.67 7.77
C GLU A 2 -11.42 11.53 7.67
N LYS A 3 -11.11 12.29 8.73
CA LYS A 3 -9.88 13.09 8.81
C LYS A 3 -8.80 12.39 9.62
N ILE A 4 -7.57 12.36 9.11
CA ILE A 4 -6.40 11.83 9.80
C ILE A 4 -5.23 12.80 9.70
N ASP A 5 -4.22 12.61 10.54
CA ASP A 5 -2.99 13.42 10.42
C ASP A 5 -2.20 13.03 9.18
N ARG A 6 -1.54 14.01 8.55
CA ARG A 6 -0.83 13.85 7.27
C ARG A 6 0.27 12.80 7.33
N LEU A 7 0.95 12.68 8.47
CA LEU A 7 1.94 11.62 8.71
C LEU A 7 1.28 10.24 8.65
N SER A 8 0.17 10.05 9.34
CA SER A 8 -0.58 8.79 9.32
C SER A 8 -1.10 8.47 7.92
N LEU A 9 -1.54 9.47 7.16
CA LEU A 9 -1.97 9.29 5.77
C LEU A 9 -0.81 8.82 4.88
N PHE A 10 0.37 9.42 5.04
CA PHE A 10 1.59 9.01 4.33
C PHE A 10 1.91 7.55 4.63
N ILE A 11 2.02 7.21 5.92
CA ILE A 11 2.41 5.87 6.38
C ILE A 11 1.39 4.83 5.90
N LEU A 12 0.09 5.11 6.02
CA LEU A 12 -0.97 4.22 5.54
C LEU A 12 -0.79 3.91 4.05
N ASN A 13 -0.66 4.95 3.21
CA ASN A 13 -0.54 4.76 1.77
C ASN A 13 0.79 4.08 1.39
N LYS A 14 1.87 4.35 2.13
CA LYS A 14 3.17 3.70 1.92
C LYS A 14 3.15 2.23 2.30
N VAL A 15 2.55 1.87 3.44
CA VAL A 15 2.37 0.47 3.85
C VAL A 15 1.48 -0.27 2.85
N ARG A 16 0.38 0.35 2.40
CA ARG A 16 -0.49 -0.25 1.37
C ARG A 16 0.26 -0.52 0.06
N LEU A 17 1.11 0.42 -0.39
CA LEU A 17 1.99 0.24 -1.55
C LEU A 17 2.90 -0.98 -1.38
N ILE A 18 3.68 -1.03 -0.30
CA ILE A 18 4.64 -2.12 -0.03
C ILE A 18 3.91 -3.46 0.09
N ARG A 19 2.74 -3.47 0.75
CA ARG A 19 1.89 -4.65 0.90
C ARG A 19 1.46 -5.22 -0.45
N LEU A 20 1.05 -4.36 -1.40
CA LEU A 20 0.63 -4.77 -2.74
C LEU A 20 1.81 -5.25 -3.59
N ILE A 21 2.99 -4.62 -3.46
CA ILE A 21 4.23 -5.10 -4.10
C ILE A 21 4.54 -6.55 -3.65
N ASN A 22 4.36 -6.83 -2.36
CA ASN A 22 4.58 -8.15 -1.77
C ASN A 22 3.40 -9.14 -1.93
N GLY A 23 2.31 -8.73 -2.59
CA GLY A 23 1.14 -9.62 -2.82
C GLY A 23 0.41 -10.03 -1.54
N LYS A 24 0.56 -9.27 -0.46
CA LYS A 24 -0.05 -9.58 0.83
C LYS A 24 -1.42 -8.93 0.93
N SER A 25 -2.42 -9.66 1.40
CA SER A 25 -3.74 -9.11 1.71
C SER A 25 -3.71 -8.34 3.05
N ALA A 26 -4.64 -7.40 3.23
CA ALA A 26 -4.82 -6.71 4.52
C ALA A 26 -5.12 -7.70 5.67
N TYR A 27 -5.84 -8.78 5.38
CA TYR A 27 -6.09 -9.87 6.31
C TYR A 27 -4.79 -10.54 6.78
N GLN A 28 -3.91 -10.94 5.84
CA GLN A 28 -2.62 -11.57 6.16
C GLN A 28 -1.76 -10.66 7.03
N ILE A 29 -1.62 -9.39 6.69
CA ILE A 29 -0.84 -8.44 7.50
C ILE A 29 -1.43 -8.27 8.89
N SER A 30 -2.75 -8.23 9.02
CA SER A 30 -3.39 -8.14 10.34
C SER A 30 -3.03 -9.31 11.24
N LEU A 31 -2.99 -10.53 10.69
CA LEU A 31 -2.59 -11.73 11.43
C LEU A 31 -1.10 -11.75 11.75
N GLU A 32 -0.25 -11.39 10.78
CA GLU A 32 1.21 -11.34 10.96
C GLU A 32 1.62 -10.30 12.02
N LEU A 33 0.85 -9.22 12.19
CA LEU A 33 1.00 -8.25 13.28
C LEU A 33 0.42 -8.71 14.63
N GLY A 34 -0.20 -9.89 14.69
CA GLY A 34 -0.89 -10.37 15.90
C GLY A 34 -2.10 -9.51 16.29
N ARG A 35 -2.76 -8.87 15.33
CA ARG A 35 -3.94 -8.00 15.53
C ARG A 35 -5.23 -8.72 15.11
N SER A 36 -6.37 -8.08 15.36
CA SER A 36 -7.66 -8.59 14.88
C SER A 36 -7.67 -8.66 13.35
N SER A 37 -8.37 -9.64 12.77
CA SER A 37 -8.39 -9.91 11.32
C SER A 37 -8.76 -8.71 10.44
N ASN A 38 -9.48 -7.74 11.00
CA ASN A 38 -9.92 -6.52 10.31
C ASN A 38 -9.03 -5.31 10.58
N TYR A 39 -7.93 -5.44 11.31
CA TYR A 39 -7.10 -4.32 11.76
C TYR A 39 -6.61 -3.46 10.58
N VAL A 40 -5.95 -4.07 9.59
CA VAL A 40 -5.46 -3.36 8.40
C VAL A 40 -6.61 -2.92 7.50
N ASN A 41 -7.68 -3.70 7.38
CA ASN A 41 -8.87 -3.30 6.61
C ASN A 41 -9.50 -2.01 7.18
N ASN A 42 -9.58 -1.90 8.50
CA ASN A 42 -10.08 -0.72 9.20
C ASN A 42 -9.16 0.49 8.98
N ILE A 43 -7.84 0.26 9.04
CA ILE A 43 -6.85 1.31 8.72
C ILE A 43 -6.95 1.73 7.26
N GLU A 44 -7.11 0.82 6.31
CA GLU A 44 -7.18 1.16 4.89
C GLU A 44 -8.60 1.58 4.44
N SER A 45 -9.56 1.65 5.36
CA SER A 45 -10.90 2.18 5.08
C SER A 45 -10.93 3.71 5.10
N SER A 46 -11.48 4.32 4.06
CA SER A 46 -11.67 5.78 3.96
C SER A 46 -12.78 6.32 4.88
N SER A 47 -13.64 5.44 5.39
CA SER A 47 -14.74 5.77 6.31
C SER A 47 -14.36 5.70 7.79
N GLN A 48 -13.11 5.35 8.09
CA GLN A 48 -12.62 5.20 9.45
C GLN A 48 -11.36 6.04 9.65
N SER A 49 -11.20 6.65 10.82
CA SER A 49 -10.01 7.46 11.16
C SER A 49 -8.86 6.63 11.73
N ASN A 50 -8.98 5.29 11.72
CA ASN A 50 -7.94 4.37 12.17
C ASN A 50 -6.62 4.58 11.42
N LYS A 51 -5.52 4.35 12.16
CA LYS A 51 -4.14 4.49 11.72
C LYS A 51 -3.27 3.40 12.36
N TYR A 52 -2.14 3.12 11.73
CA TYR A 52 -1.11 2.24 12.30
C TYR A 52 -0.57 2.83 13.61
N ASN A 53 -0.34 1.96 14.58
CA ASN A 53 0.39 2.33 15.78
C ASN A 53 1.90 2.37 15.45
N SER A 54 2.64 3.30 16.05
CA SER A 54 4.10 3.34 15.87
C SER A 54 4.80 2.08 16.37
N ALA A 55 4.19 1.35 17.31
CA ALA A 55 4.64 0.04 17.74
C ALA A 55 4.57 -1.02 16.63
N ASP A 56 3.76 -0.81 15.59
CA ASP A 56 3.64 -1.76 14.47
C ASP A 56 4.76 -1.57 13.44
N TYR A 57 5.47 -0.44 13.42
CA TYR A 57 6.41 -0.12 12.34
C TYR A 57 7.60 -1.08 12.25
N PRO A 58 8.25 -1.49 13.36
CA PRO A 58 9.31 -2.51 13.30
C PRO A 58 8.80 -3.84 12.76
N LEU A 59 7.62 -4.28 13.20
CA LEU A 59 7.01 -5.54 12.75
C LEU A 59 6.63 -5.48 11.28
N LEU A 60 6.10 -4.36 10.79
CA LEU A 60 5.82 -4.15 9.37
C LEU A 60 7.11 -4.23 8.54
N ALA A 61 8.20 -3.62 9.02
CA ALA A 61 9.50 -3.67 8.34
C ALA A 61 10.03 -5.11 8.25
N GLU A 62 9.91 -5.89 9.33
CA GLU A 62 10.26 -7.32 9.34
C GLU A 62 9.38 -8.13 8.37
N ILE A 63 8.06 -7.94 8.41
CA ILE A 63 7.08 -8.63 7.55
C ILE A 63 7.37 -8.40 6.06
N PHE A 64 7.75 -7.17 5.70
CA PHE A 64 8.04 -6.79 4.33
C PHE A 64 9.50 -6.95 3.93
N ASN A 65 10.36 -7.41 4.85
CA ASN A 65 11.80 -7.49 4.66
C ASN A 65 12.40 -6.17 4.12
N CYS A 66 11.99 -5.04 4.72
CA CYS A 66 12.45 -3.70 4.37
C CYS A 66 12.94 -2.94 5.60
N SER A 67 13.51 -1.74 5.40
CA SER A 67 13.87 -0.85 6.50
C SER A 67 12.65 -0.07 6.99
N ILE A 68 12.63 0.30 8.27
CA ILE A 68 11.64 1.25 8.81
C ILE A 68 11.68 2.58 8.03
N SER A 69 12.85 3.00 7.53
CA SER A 69 12.99 4.19 6.69
C SER A 69 12.22 4.09 5.37
N ASP A 70 11.93 2.89 4.88
CA ASP A 70 11.13 2.70 3.67
C ASP A 70 9.63 2.90 3.94
N ILE A 71 9.21 2.86 5.21
CA ILE A 71 7.83 3.09 5.64
C ILE A 71 7.61 4.55 6.02
N LEU A 72 8.59 5.17 6.67
CA LEU A 72 8.52 6.53 7.18
C LEU A 72 8.79 7.57 6.06
N PRO A 73 8.31 8.81 6.23
CA PRO A 73 8.68 9.90 5.34
C PRO A 73 10.20 10.16 5.34
N PRO A 74 10.74 10.75 4.26
CA PRO A 74 12.15 11.15 4.21
C PRO A 74 12.46 12.22 5.28
N ASN A 75 13.75 12.38 5.58
CA ASN A 75 14.22 13.26 6.67
C ASN A 75 13.89 14.75 6.47
N ASP A 76 13.72 15.19 5.22
CA ASP A 76 13.34 16.56 4.84
C ASP A 76 11.82 16.79 4.91
N TRP A 77 11.04 15.80 5.35
CA TRP A 77 9.60 15.94 5.50
C TRP A 77 9.23 17.02 6.55
N PRO A 78 8.37 18.00 6.21
CA PRO A 78 8.03 19.10 7.12
C PRO A 78 7.35 18.59 8.40
N LYS A 79 8.03 18.73 9.55
CA LYS A 79 7.47 18.33 10.86
C LYS A 79 6.21 19.10 11.23
N SER A 80 6.10 20.37 10.86
CA SER A 80 4.89 21.17 11.06
C SER A 80 3.67 20.58 10.36
N SER A 81 3.88 19.91 9.22
CA SER A 81 2.83 19.25 8.46
C SER A 81 2.43 17.89 9.04
N SER A 82 3.17 17.32 10.01
CA SER A 82 2.87 15.96 10.51
C SER A 82 1.56 15.87 11.28
N HIS A 83 1.21 16.93 12.02
CA HIS A 83 -0.01 17.01 12.84
C HIS A 83 -1.22 17.61 12.10
N GLU A 84 -1.00 18.11 10.88
CA GLU A 84 -2.05 18.68 10.03
C GLU A 84 -3.11 17.62 9.74
N LYS A 85 -4.38 17.94 10.02
CA LYS A 85 -5.52 17.06 9.73
C LYS A 85 -5.96 17.25 8.29
N VAL A 86 -5.95 16.16 7.54
CA VAL A 86 -6.34 16.11 6.12
C VAL A 86 -7.40 15.03 5.90
N GLU A 87 -8.13 15.13 4.79
CA GLU A 87 -9.05 14.08 4.35
C GLU A 87 -8.29 12.78 4.08
N LYS A 88 -8.82 11.67 4.60
CA LYS A 88 -8.19 10.35 4.46
C LYS A 88 -8.41 9.80 3.06
N TYR A 89 -7.48 10.08 2.16
CA TYR A 89 -7.47 9.53 0.81
C TYR A 89 -6.59 8.27 0.72
N VAL A 90 -7.24 7.10 0.67
CA VAL A 90 -6.56 5.82 0.49
C VAL A 90 -6.37 5.57 -1.00
N LYS A 91 -5.11 5.43 -1.43
CA LYS A 91 -4.79 5.18 -2.85
C LYS A 91 -5.39 3.86 -3.32
N SER A 92 -6.14 3.93 -4.41
CA SER A 92 -6.90 2.82 -4.98
C SER A 92 -6.30 2.35 -6.30
N MET A 93 -6.69 1.16 -6.73
CA MET A 93 -6.20 0.54 -7.97
C MET A 93 -6.80 1.16 -9.25
N VAL A 94 -7.60 2.23 -9.11
CA VAL A 94 -8.09 3.05 -10.24
C VAL A 94 -7.19 4.25 -10.53
N ASP A 95 -6.21 4.55 -9.66
CA ASP A 95 -5.20 5.59 -9.90
C ASP A 95 -4.01 4.99 -10.67
N GLU A 96 -3.84 5.40 -11.93
CA GLU A 96 -2.74 4.95 -12.80
C GLU A 96 -1.36 5.17 -12.18
N ASN A 97 -1.12 6.32 -11.54
CA ASN A 97 0.19 6.63 -10.95
C ASN A 97 0.50 5.71 -9.75
N PHE A 98 -0.54 5.33 -9.01
CA PHE A 98 -0.39 4.40 -7.91
C PHE A 98 -0.12 2.98 -8.41
N VAL A 99 -0.85 2.54 -9.44
CA VAL A 99 -0.60 1.26 -10.11
C VAL A 99 0.80 1.22 -10.69
N GLU A 100 1.28 2.29 -11.33
CA GLU A 100 2.64 2.37 -11.87
C GLU A 100 3.70 2.21 -10.78
N GLN A 101 3.54 2.87 -9.63
CA GLN A 101 4.42 2.67 -8.47
C GLN A 101 4.43 1.22 -7.99
N ILE A 102 3.28 0.54 -7.97
CA ILE A 102 3.20 -0.86 -7.57
C ILE A 102 3.94 -1.74 -8.57
N LEU A 103 3.67 -1.59 -9.87
CA LEU A 103 4.26 -2.46 -10.90
C LEU A 103 5.77 -2.25 -11.01
N MET A 104 6.26 -1.01 -10.91
CA MET A 104 7.69 -0.73 -10.83
C MET A 104 8.31 -1.35 -9.59
N GLY A 105 7.66 -1.24 -8.43
CA GLY A 105 8.10 -1.91 -7.21
C GLY A 105 8.13 -3.43 -7.33
N ILE A 106 7.16 -4.05 -8.02
CA ILE A 106 7.16 -5.49 -8.30
C ILE A 106 8.34 -5.86 -9.20
N LYS A 107 8.60 -5.06 -10.24
CA LYS A 107 9.70 -5.26 -11.20
C LYS A 107 11.07 -5.27 -10.51
N GLU A 108 11.24 -4.45 -9.48
CA GLU A 108 12.46 -4.35 -8.68
C GLU A 108 12.53 -5.37 -7.53
N SER A 109 11.44 -6.10 -7.26
CA SER A 109 11.34 -7.07 -6.18
C SER A 109 11.62 -8.50 -6.62
N ALA A 110 11.64 -9.42 -5.65
CA ALA A 110 11.69 -10.87 -5.91
C ALA A 110 10.46 -11.42 -6.66
N HIS A 111 9.39 -10.63 -6.81
CA HIS A 111 8.15 -11.01 -7.50
C HIS A 111 8.09 -10.57 -8.96
N SER A 112 9.19 -10.11 -9.55
CA SER A 112 9.21 -9.55 -10.91
C SER A 112 8.65 -10.50 -11.99
N ASN A 113 8.81 -11.82 -11.80
CA ASN A 113 8.28 -12.85 -12.69
C ASN A 113 6.74 -12.83 -12.82
N ILE A 114 6.03 -12.27 -11.84
CA ILE A 114 4.56 -12.24 -11.87
C ILE A 114 4.01 -11.26 -12.91
N LEU A 115 4.83 -10.30 -13.36
CA LEU A 115 4.45 -9.37 -14.41
C LEU A 115 4.25 -10.06 -15.76
N LEU A 116 4.82 -11.26 -15.94
CA LEU A 116 4.74 -12.05 -17.18
C LEU A 116 3.39 -12.75 -17.36
N ASP A 117 2.59 -12.88 -16.30
CA ASP A 117 1.26 -13.52 -16.33
C ASP A 117 0.24 -12.57 -15.71
N GLU A 118 -0.56 -11.95 -16.56
CA GLU A 118 -1.62 -11.02 -16.16
C GLU A 118 -2.57 -11.64 -15.12
N LYS A 119 -2.93 -12.92 -15.27
CA LYS A 119 -3.84 -13.59 -14.32
C LYS A 119 -3.17 -13.76 -12.96
N ALA A 120 -1.88 -14.10 -12.94
CA ALA A 120 -1.11 -14.17 -11.71
C ALA A 120 -0.97 -12.78 -11.06
N LEU A 121 -0.69 -11.75 -11.84
CA LEU A 121 -0.58 -10.36 -11.38
C LEU A 121 -1.89 -9.86 -10.75
N LEU A 122 -3.03 -10.05 -11.42
CA LEU A 122 -4.33 -9.63 -10.90
C LEU A 122 -4.67 -10.34 -9.59
N LYS A 123 -4.30 -11.62 -9.46
CA LYS A 123 -4.46 -12.39 -8.22
C LYS A 123 -3.56 -11.86 -7.11
N HIS A 124 -2.30 -11.56 -7.41
CA HIS A 124 -1.33 -10.99 -6.46
C HIS A 124 -1.76 -9.65 -5.90
N LEU A 125 -2.32 -8.80 -6.76
CA LEU A 125 -2.85 -7.49 -6.38
C LEU A 125 -4.23 -7.57 -5.71
N ASN A 126 -4.84 -8.75 -5.66
CA ASN A 126 -6.20 -8.98 -5.18
C ASN A 126 -7.25 -8.09 -5.88
N VAL A 127 -7.07 -7.88 -7.19
CA VAL A 127 -7.96 -7.05 -8.01
C VAL A 127 -9.13 -7.91 -8.52
N VAL A 128 -10.36 -7.47 -8.21
CA VAL A 128 -11.59 -8.22 -8.55
C VAL A 128 -12.50 -7.48 -9.52
N ASN A 129 -12.57 -6.16 -9.45
CA ASN A 129 -13.49 -5.37 -10.28
C ASN A 129 -12.88 -5.08 -11.67
N ASP A 130 -13.74 -4.81 -12.66
CA ASP A 130 -13.30 -4.66 -14.04
C ASP A 130 -12.64 -3.32 -14.34
N GLU A 131 -12.90 -2.29 -13.54
CA GLU A 131 -12.29 -0.97 -13.68
C GLU A 131 -10.80 -1.01 -13.30
N GLU A 132 -10.48 -1.58 -12.13
CA GLU A 132 -9.12 -1.81 -11.66
C GLU A 132 -8.35 -2.72 -12.63
N LYS A 133 -8.97 -3.78 -13.15
CA LYS A 133 -8.33 -4.65 -14.17
C LYS A 133 -7.92 -3.85 -15.41
N LYS A 134 -8.77 -2.93 -15.88
CA LYS A 134 -8.45 -2.09 -17.05
C LYS A 134 -7.26 -1.19 -16.76
N VAL A 135 -7.22 -0.56 -15.59
CA VAL A 135 -6.11 0.32 -15.19
C VAL A 135 -4.81 -0.49 -15.06
N VAL A 136 -4.83 -1.64 -14.38
CA VAL A 136 -3.65 -2.53 -14.27
C VAL A 136 -3.11 -2.92 -15.63
N ARG A 137 -3.97 -3.37 -16.55
CA ARG A 137 -3.57 -3.72 -17.93
C ARG A 137 -2.99 -2.54 -18.70
N LEU A 138 -3.61 -1.37 -18.59
CA LEU A 138 -3.18 -0.17 -19.28
C LEU A 138 -1.77 0.23 -18.83
N VAL A 139 -1.53 0.21 -17.52
CA VAL A 139 -0.22 0.58 -16.97
C VAL A 139 0.83 -0.50 -17.24
N LEU A 140 0.47 -1.79 -17.15
CA LEU A 140 1.39 -2.90 -17.49
C LEU A 140 1.93 -2.76 -18.92
N ASN A 141 1.04 -2.52 -19.90
CA ASN A 141 1.42 -2.28 -21.29
C ASN A 141 2.29 -1.03 -21.51
N ARG A 142 2.26 -0.07 -20.57
CA ARG A 142 3.08 1.16 -20.64
C ARG A 142 4.50 0.89 -20.18
N ILE A 143 4.68 0.10 -19.12
CA ILE A 143 6.00 -0.16 -18.49
C ILE A 143 6.80 -1.29 -19.18
N GLU A 144 6.14 -2.07 -20.03
CA GLU A 144 6.77 -3.12 -20.86
C GLU A 144 7.34 -2.58 -22.19
N LYS A 145 6.95 -1.37 -22.59
CA LYS A 145 7.50 -0.67 -23.76
C LYS A 145 8.78 0.08 -23.42
#